data_AF-A0A5C7E303-F1
#
_entry.id   AF-A0A5C7E303-F1
#
_cell.length_a   1.000
_cell.length_b   1.000
_cell.length_c   1.000
_cell.angle_alpha   90.00
_cell.angle_beta   90.00
_cell.angle_gamma   90.00
#
_symmetry.space_group_name_H-M   'P 1'
#
loop_
_entity.id
_entity.type
_entity.pdbx_description
1 polymer ?
#
loop_
_entity_poly.entity_id
_entity_poly.type
_entity_poly.pdbx_seq_one_letter_code
_entity_poly.pdbx_strand_id
1 'polypeptide(L)'
;MKFEKTYVIGRGKIALHCQEVAKKILKSDAFLVQENNHEKLDIFFLGIKNSLIISANNSYIFKKRCVENNYIVNFHNSLLPLHKGQNAHIWTIWQNDKKTGITWHKVDNNIDTGDIIIQKEIKLNSNINSLSLLKKQHELAMESFSECLNNLENLQKYGDSKSSFHLKKDLPNNGFLDLSWKIEKIDRFFRSMAALKGIINPKINLLNSNYEILFYDLDVNIKLYLSNNKILEIRKEN
;
A
#
# COMPACT_ATOMS: atom_id res chain seq x y z
N MET A 1 3.38 -28.10 -4.28
CA MET A 1 4.13 -27.93 -3.00
C MET A 1 3.34 -28.51 -1.83
N LYS A 2 3.99 -29.06 -0.80
CA LYS A 2 3.35 -29.55 0.43
C LYS A 2 3.94 -28.82 1.64
N PHE A 3 3.10 -28.02 2.30
CA PHE A 3 3.49 -27.26 3.50
C PHE A 3 3.03 -27.98 4.76
N GLU A 4 3.80 -27.89 5.84
CA GLU A 4 3.43 -28.44 7.15
C GLU A 4 2.26 -27.68 7.77
N LYS A 5 2.30 -26.35 7.68
CA LYS A 5 1.28 -25.45 8.24
C LYS A 5 1.10 -24.22 7.36
N THR A 6 -0.08 -23.61 7.48
CA THR A 6 -0.38 -22.32 6.83
C THR A 6 -0.64 -21.27 7.90
N TYR A 7 0.04 -20.13 7.79
CA TYR A 7 -0.13 -18.97 8.66
C TYR A 7 -0.56 -17.77 7.84
N VAL A 8 -1.41 -16.94 8.42
CA VAL A 8 -1.81 -15.66 7.86
C VAL A 8 -1.43 -14.58 8.85
N ILE A 9 -0.66 -13.59 8.41
CA ILE A 9 -0.30 -12.42 9.21
C ILE A 9 -0.72 -11.16 8.48
N GLY A 10 -1.31 -10.23 9.22
CA GLY A 10 -1.90 -9.04 8.61
C GLY A 10 -3.04 -8.46 9.41
N ARG A 11 -3.69 -7.45 8.83
CA ARG A 11 -4.77 -6.70 9.49
C ARG A 11 -5.99 -6.51 8.61
N GLY A 12 -7.15 -6.42 9.26
CA GLY A 12 -8.41 -6.06 8.63
C GLY A 12 -9.02 -7.19 7.77
N LYS A 13 -9.98 -6.80 6.93
CA LYS A 13 -10.81 -7.74 6.16
C LYS A 13 -10.00 -8.64 5.22
N ILE A 14 -8.90 -8.14 4.65
CA ILE A 14 -8.08 -8.91 3.71
C ILE A 14 -7.44 -10.12 4.40
N ALA A 15 -6.82 -9.93 5.57
CA ALA A 15 -6.17 -11.04 6.28
C ALA A 15 -7.19 -12.11 6.69
N LEU A 16 -8.36 -11.70 7.20
CA LEU A 16 -9.46 -12.63 7.52
C LEU A 16 -9.95 -13.38 6.27
N HIS A 17 -10.14 -12.67 5.16
CA HIS A 17 -10.54 -13.29 3.90
C HIS A 17 -9.49 -14.29 3.39
N CYS A 18 -8.20 -13.94 3.46
CA CYS A 18 -7.11 -14.83 3.07
C CYS A 18 -7.11 -16.11 3.92
N GLN A 19 -7.35 -16.00 5.22
CA GLN A 19 -7.47 -17.16 6.10
C GLN A 19 -8.58 -18.12 5.66
N GLU A 20 -9.78 -17.58 5.43
CA GLU A 20 -10.93 -18.41 5.05
C GLU A 20 -10.75 -19.06 3.68
N VAL A 21 -10.24 -18.32 2.69
CA VAL A 21 -9.94 -18.86 1.37
C VAL A 21 -8.83 -19.91 1.43
N ALA A 22 -7.77 -19.68 2.20
CA ALA A 22 -6.68 -20.64 2.37
C ALA A 22 -7.17 -21.96 2.98
N LYS A 23 -8.00 -21.91 4.03
CA LYS A 23 -8.62 -23.12 4.61
C LYS A 23 -9.37 -23.94 3.58
N LYS A 24 -10.17 -23.26 2.75
CA LYS A 24 -11.02 -23.90 1.73
C LYS A 24 -10.20 -24.53 0.60
N ILE A 25 -9.23 -23.80 0.06
CA ILE A 25 -8.44 -24.26 -1.11
C ILE A 25 -7.43 -25.33 -0.70
N LEU A 26 -6.72 -25.12 0.41
CA LEU A 26 -5.68 -26.04 0.87
C LEU A 26 -6.26 -27.27 1.58
N LYS A 27 -7.54 -27.23 1.95
CA LYS A 27 -8.23 -28.29 2.72
C LYS A 27 -7.48 -28.62 4.02
N SER A 28 -6.92 -27.61 4.66
CA SER A 28 -6.14 -27.69 5.89
C SER A 28 -6.37 -26.45 6.75
N ASP A 29 -6.00 -26.50 8.02
CA ASP A 29 -6.06 -25.30 8.86
C ASP A 29 -5.16 -24.17 8.34
N ALA A 30 -5.63 -22.94 8.52
CA ALA A 30 -4.85 -21.72 8.35
C ALA A 30 -4.98 -20.87 9.60
N PHE A 31 -3.85 -20.56 10.23
CA PHE A 31 -3.80 -19.88 11.54
C PHE A 31 -3.54 -18.38 11.36
N LEU A 32 -4.46 -17.55 11.86
CA LEU A 32 -4.26 -16.11 11.90
C LEU A 32 -3.31 -15.75 13.05
N VAL A 33 -2.19 -15.11 12.74
CA VAL A 33 -1.22 -14.60 13.70
C VAL A 33 -1.66 -13.20 14.13
N GLN A 34 -2.10 -13.07 15.39
CA GLN A 34 -2.62 -11.81 15.95
C GLN A 34 -1.60 -11.04 16.82
N GLU A 35 -0.37 -11.55 16.93
CA GLU A 35 0.71 -10.90 17.68
C GLU A 35 1.19 -9.63 16.95
N ASN A 36 1.44 -8.57 17.72
CA ASN A 36 1.92 -7.28 17.21
C ASN A 36 3.30 -6.90 17.73
N ASN A 37 3.82 -7.59 18.75
CA ASN A 37 5.18 -7.40 19.25
C ASN A 37 6.20 -8.06 18.30
N HIS A 38 7.11 -7.27 17.75
CA HIS A 38 8.08 -7.74 16.75
C HIS A 38 9.07 -8.77 17.30
N GLU A 39 9.47 -8.71 18.57
CA GLU A 39 10.39 -9.69 19.16
C GLU A 39 9.72 -11.07 19.29
N LYS A 40 8.44 -11.09 19.71
CA LYS A 40 7.66 -12.32 19.77
C LYS A 40 7.40 -12.89 18.38
N LEU A 41 7.11 -12.05 17.39
CA LEU A 41 6.99 -12.46 15.99
C LEU A 41 8.31 -13.03 15.46
N ASP A 42 9.44 -12.41 15.78
CA ASP A 42 10.76 -12.92 15.42
C ASP A 42 10.98 -14.32 16.00
N ILE A 43 10.75 -14.52 17.31
CA ILE A 43 10.88 -15.83 17.96
C ILE A 43 9.98 -16.87 17.28
N PHE A 44 8.71 -16.52 17.05
CA PHE A 44 7.73 -17.41 16.43
C PHE A 44 8.14 -17.82 15.01
N PHE A 45 8.43 -16.85 14.14
CA PHE A 45 8.73 -17.10 12.73
C PHE A 45 10.10 -17.73 12.49
N LEU A 46 11.06 -17.53 13.41
CA LEU A 46 12.34 -18.25 13.39
C LEU A 46 12.20 -19.71 13.85
N GLY A 47 11.16 -20.02 14.63
CA GLY A 47 10.88 -21.37 15.16
C GLY A 47 10.11 -22.28 14.20
N ILE A 48 9.52 -21.75 13.12
CA ILE A 48 8.77 -22.53 12.14
C ILE A 48 9.56 -22.74 10.83
N LYS A 49 9.28 -23.85 10.16
CA LYS A 49 9.87 -24.22 8.87
C LYS A 49 8.81 -24.88 7.99
N ASN A 50 9.11 -24.99 6.69
CA ASN A 50 8.27 -25.66 5.69
C ASN A 50 6.79 -25.21 5.75
N SER A 51 6.55 -23.95 6.09
CA SER A 51 5.21 -23.38 6.23
C SER A 51 4.88 -22.45 5.06
N LEU A 52 3.60 -22.35 4.71
CA LEU A 52 3.08 -21.28 3.88
C LEU A 52 2.71 -20.10 4.78
N ILE A 53 3.28 -18.93 4.52
CA ILE A 53 2.97 -17.70 5.25
C ILE A 53 2.33 -16.72 4.26
N ILE A 54 1.11 -16.30 4.54
CA ILE A 54 0.38 -15.31 3.76
C ILE A 54 0.45 -13.99 4.52
N SER A 55 1.19 -13.03 3.97
CA SER A 55 1.34 -11.67 4.47
C SER A 55 0.37 -10.75 3.73
N ALA A 56 -0.65 -10.25 4.42
CA ALA A 56 -1.69 -9.43 3.80
C ALA A 56 -2.01 -8.19 4.63
N ASN A 57 -1.66 -7.00 4.14
CA ASN A 57 -1.78 -5.74 4.89
C ASN A 57 -1.01 -5.81 6.23
N ASN A 58 0.28 -6.13 6.14
CA ASN A 58 1.17 -6.42 7.26
C ASN A 58 2.36 -5.44 7.27
N SER A 59 2.83 -5.05 8.46
CA SER A 59 4.00 -4.17 8.64
C SER A 59 5.23 -4.89 9.16
N TYR A 60 5.12 -6.17 9.52
CA TYR A 60 6.24 -6.98 10.00
C TYR A 60 7.16 -7.36 8.84
N ILE A 61 8.47 -7.19 9.04
CA ILE A 61 9.51 -7.56 8.07
C ILE A 61 10.11 -8.90 8.50
N PHE A 62 9.96 -9.92 7.67
CA PHE A 62 10.48 -11.26 7.93
C PHE A 62 12.01 -11.27 7.93
N LYS A 63 12.61 -11.95 8.91
CA LYS A 63 14.06 -12.17 8.93
C LYS A 63 14.46 -13.15 7.85
N LYS A 64 15.67 -12.99 7.29
CA LYS A 64 16.27 -13.85 6.27
C LYS A 64 16.07 -15.35 6.52
N ARG A 65 16.36 -15.82 7.74
CA ARG A 65 16.16 -17.23 8.12
C ARG A 65 14.70 -17.70 8.00
N CYS A 66 13.73 -16.85 8.31
CA CYS A 66 12.31 -17.18 8.11
C CYS A 66 11.98 -17.28 6.62
N VAL A 67 12.45 -16.33 5.81
CA VAL A 67 12.29 -16.31 4.35
C VAL A 67 12.90 -17.56 3.70
N GLU A 68 14.08 -17.99 4.15
CA GLU A 68 14.76 -19.17 3.61
C GLU A 68 14.09 -20.48 4.00
N ASN A 69 13.47 -20.54 5.19
CA ASN A 69 12.87 -21.77 5.73
C ASN A 69 11.40 -21.97 5.34
N ASN A 70 10.74 -20.95 4.80
CA ASN A 70 9.29 -20.94 4.57
C ASN A 70 8.93 -20.38 3.19
N TYR A 71 7.72 -20.67 2.73
CA TYR A 71 7.18 -20.07 1.52
C TYR A 71 6.29 -18.89 1.92
N ILE A 72 6.71 -17.67 1.60
CA ILE A 72 6.02 -16.47 2.02
C ILE A 72 5.44 -15.76 0.81
N VAL A 73 4.14 -15.49 0.85
CA VAL A 73 3.39 -14.75 -0.17
C VAL A 73 2.97 -13.41 0.42
N ASN A 74 3.24 -12.31 -0.26
CA ASN A 74 2.88 -10.98 0.18
C ASN A 74 1.96 -10.27 -0.81
N PHE A 75 0.99 -9.53 -0.26
CA PHE A 75 0.13 -8.60 -0.97
C PHE A 75 0.74 -7.20 -0.98
N HIS A 76 0.85 -6.60 -2.16
CA HIS A 76 1.28 -5.21 -2.33
C HIS A 76 0.32 -4.38 -3.20
N ASN A 77 0.17 -3.09 -2.88
CA ASN A 77 -0.81 -2.17 -3.49
C ASN A 77 -0.28 -1.43 -4.74
N SER A 78 0.45 -2.12 -5.61
CA SER A 78 0.85 -1.57 -6.90
C SER A 78 1.12 -2.68 -7.91
N LEU A 79 1.37 -2.29 -9.16
CA LEU A 79 2.01 -3.14 -10.15
C LEU A 79 3.53 -3.09 -9.93
N LEU A 80 4.04 -3.98 -9.08
CA LEU A 80 5.48 -4.14 -8.88
C LEU A 80 6.21 -4.33 -10.23
N PRO A 81 7.38 -3.68 -10.44
CA PRO A 81 8.23 -3.03 -9.44
C PRO A 81 7.92 -1.56 -9.12
N LEU A 82 6.78 -1.02 -9.55
CA LEU A 82 6.42 0.37 -9.25
C LEU A 82 6.02 0.55 -7.77
N HIS A 83 6.39 1.67 -7.16
CA HIS A 83 5.96 2.07 -5.82
C HIS A 83 6.18 1.02 -4.73
N LYS A 84 7.40 0.47 -4.63
CA LYS A 84 7.80 -0.43 -3.54
C LYS A 84 7.74 0.28 -2.19
N GLY A 85 7.60 -0.49 -1.13
CA GLY A 85 7.59 0.01 0.23
C GLY A 85 6.19 0.44 0.67
N GLN A 86 6.08 1.64 1.22
CA GLN A 86 4.89 2.06 1.96
C GLN A 86 3.97 2.97 1.15
N ASN A 87 2.67 2.87 1.41
CA ASN A 87 1.63 3.76 0.88
C ASN A 87 1.63 3.88 -0.66
N ALA A 88 1.83 2.77 -1.38
CA ALA A 88 1.93 2.77 -2.85
C ALA A 88 0.75 3.45 -3.57
N HIS A 89 -0.46 3.36 -3.02
CA HIS A 89 -1.65 4.06 -3.48
C HIS A 89 -1.54 5.59 -3.44
N ILE A 90 -0.83 6.17 -2.47
CA ILE A 90 -0.54 7.61 -2.41
C ILE A 90 0.39 8.01 -3.56
N TRP A 91 1.47 7.26 -3.74
CA TRP A 91 2.49 7.54 -4.76
C TRP A 91 1.98 7.36 -6.18
N THR A 92 1.12 6.36 -6.40
CA THR A 92 0.39 6.17 -7.66
C THR A 92 -0.36 7.45 -8.05
N ILE A 93 -1.10 8.04 -7.11
CA ILE A 93 -1.84 9.28 -7.38
C ILE A 93 -0.88 10.44 -7.56
N TRP A 94 0.10 10.60 -6.66
CA TRP A 94 1.04 11.72 -6.70
C TRP A 94 1.87 11.79 -7.99
N GLN A 95 2.36 10.64 -8.46
CA GLN A 95 3.15 10.51 -9.69
C GLN A 95 2.30 10.50 -10.95
N ASN A 96 0.97 10.65 -10.82
CA ASN A 96 0.02 10.81 -11.92
C ASN A 96 -0.04 9.60 -12.86
N ASP A 97 0.08 8.40 -12.30
CA ASP A 97 0.01 7.16 -13.06
C ASP A 97 -1.33 7.04 -13.80
N LYS A 98 -1.31 6.42 -14.99
CA LYS A 98 -2.52 6.15 -15.79
C LYS A 98 -3.18 4.82 -15.42
N LYS A 99 -2.40 3.93 -14.84
CA LYS A 99 -2.82 2.60 -14.41
C LYS A 99 -2.01 2.19 -13.19
N THR A 100 -2.60 1.37 -12.36
CA THR A 100 -1.97 0.76 -11.19
C THR A 100 -2.57 -0.62 -11.02
N GLY A 101 -2.48 -1.20 -9.83
CA GLY A 101 -3.07 -2.50 -9.58
C GLY A 101 -2.67 -3.03 -8.22
N ILE A 102 -2.63 -4.35 -8.16
CA ILE A 102 -2.11 -5.09 -7.03
C ILE A 102 -1.11 -6.12 -7.51
N THR A 103 -0.23 -6.53 -6.60
CA THR A 103 0.66 -7.66 -6.82
C THR A 103 0.55 -8.63 -5.65
N TRP A 104 0.38 -9.90 -5.96
CA TRP A 104 0.75 -10.97 -5.04
C TRP A 104 2.10 -11.51 -5.49
N HIS A 105 3.09 -11.51 -4.60
CA HIS A 105 4.45 -11.94 -4.93
C HIS A 105 5.03 -12.82 -3.84
N LYS A 106 6.01 -13.64 -4.20
CA LYS A 106 6.84 -14.35 -3.24
C LYS A 106 7.75 -13.35 -2.53
N VAL A 107 7.93 -13.48 -1.23
CA VAL A 107 8.88 -12.65 -0.46
C VAL A 107 10.29 -13.23 -0.62
N ASP A 108 11.25 -12.35 -0.86
CA ASP A 108 12.69 -12.64 -0.81
C ASP A 108 13.35 -11.86 0.33
N ASN A 109 14.67 -11.71 0.30
CA ASN A 109 15.40 -11.01 1.36
C ASN A 109 15.31 -9.48 1.29
N ASN A 110 14.65 -8.90 0.29
CA ASN A 110 14.40 -7.46 0.23
C ASN A 110 12.90 -7.15 0.19
N ILE A 111 12.58 -5.86 0.27
CA ILE A 111 11.20 -5.39 0.36
C ILE A 111 10.63 -5.26 -1.05
N ASP A 112 9.57 -6.03 -1.31
CA ASP A 112 8.82 -6.01 -2.57
C ASP A 112 9.70 -6.26 -3.81
N THR A 113 10.65 -7.21 -3.70
CA THR A 113 11.56 -7.60 -4.80
C THR A 113 11.54 -9.08 -5.16
N GLY A 114 10.74 -9.91 -4.51
CA GLY A 114 10.62 -11.32 -4.90
C GLY A 114 9.64 -11.53 -6.06
N ASP A 115 9.74 -12.69 -6.71
CA ASP A 115 9.03 -12.96 -7.96
C ASP A 115 7.50 -12.83 -7.84
N ILE A 116 6.88 -12.33 -8.90
CA ILE A 116 5.44 -12.11 -9.00
C ILE A 116 4.73 -13.46 -9.15
N ILE A 117 3.66 -13.66 -8.39
CA ILE A 117 2.75 -14.81 -8.54
C ILE A 117 1.62 -14.40 -9.49
N ILE A 118 0.92 -13.30 -9.15
CA ILE A 118 -0.09 -12.68 -10.02
C ILE A 118 -0.09 -11.16 -9.87
N GLN A 119 -0.55 -10.47 -10.92
CA GLN A 119 -0.89 -9.05 -10.90
C GLN A 119 -2.27 -8.83 -11.47
N LYS A 120 -2.97 -7.83 -10.93
CA LYS A 120 -4.27 -7.38 -11.45
C LYS A 120 -4.24 -5.88 -11.64
N GLU A 121 -4.59 -5.43 -12.85
CA GLU A 121 -4.53 -4.03 -13.25
C GLU A 121 -5.81 -3.27 -12.92
N ILE A 122 -5.66 -2.00 -12.55
CA ILE A 122 -6.72 -1.01 -12.36
C ILE A 122 -6.39 0.19 -13.26
N LYS A 123 -7.27 0.48 -14.22
CA LYS A 123 -7.25 1.76 -14.95
C LYS A 123 -7.69 2.90 -14.04
N LEU A 124 -6.91 3.98 -14.00
CA LEU A 124 -7.19 5.14 -13.16
C LEU A 124 -7.97 6.21 -13.94
N ASN A 125 -8.94 6.81 -13.27
CA ASN A 125 -9.61 8.03 -13.75
C ASN A 125 -9.07 9.25 -12.99
N SER A 126 -9.38 10.46 -13.46
CA SER A 126 -8.86 11.71 -12.86
C SER A 126 -9.38 11.97 -11.44
N ASN A 127 -10.53 11.42 -11.08
CA ASN A 127 -11.25 11.77 -9.85
C ASN A 127 -10.92 10.84 -8.68
N ILE A 128 -10.22 9.73 -8.94
CA ILE A 128 -9.82 8.79 -7.90
C ILE A 128 -8.80 9.44 -6.96
N ASN A 129 -8.98 9.20 -5.66
CA ASN A 129 -8.06 9.63 -4.62
C ASN A 129 -7.43 8.42 -3.95
N SER A 130 -6.41 8.65 -3.13
CA SER A 130 -5.62 7.57 -2.51
C SER A 130 -6.48 6.67 -1.61
N LEU A 131 -7.49 7.22 -0.92
CA LEU A 131 -8.38 6.45 -0.06
C LEU A 131 -9.33 5.54 -0.86
N SER A 132 -9.97 6.05 -1.91
CA SER A 132 -10.85 5.25 -2.75
C SER A 132 -10.07 4.21 -3.56
N LEU A 133 -8.86 4.55 -4.01
CA LEU A 133 -7.95 3.61 -4.65
C LEU A 133 -7.55 2.46 -3.70
N LEU A 134 -7.16 2.76 -2.46
CA LEU A 134 -6.79 1.74 -1.48
C LEU A 134 -7.92 0.73 -1.25
N LYS A 135 -9.17 1.21 -1.12
CA LYS A 135 -10.35 0.35 -0.99
C LYS A 135 -10.51 -0.59 -2.19
N LYS A 136 -10.42 -0.04 -3.41
CA LYS A 136 -10.52 -0.83 -4.64
C LYS A 136 -9.41 -1.87 -4.77
N GLN A 137 -8.19 -1.54 -4.34
CA GLN A 137 -7.08 -2.49 -4.32
C GLN A 137 -7.29 -3.60 -3.30
N HIS A 138 -7.85 -3.29 -2.13
CA HIS A 138 -8.18 -4.31 -1.12
C HIS A 138 -9.26 -5.28 -1.61
N GLU A 139 -10.29 -4.77 -2.27
CA GLU A 139 -11.35 -5.59 -2.90
C GLU A 139 -10.74 -6.52 -3.95
N LEU A 140 -9.97 -5.96 -4.88
CA LEU A 140 -9.31 -6.73 -5.94
C LEU A 140 -8.36 -7.81 -5.38
N ALA A 141 -7.69 -7.54 -4.26
CA ALA A 141 -6.80 -8.49 -3.60
C ALA A 141 -7.55 -9.69 -3.03
N MET A 142 -8.70 -9.46 -2.41
CA MET A 142 -9.55 -10.54 -1.91
C MET A 142 -10.07 -11.37 -3.08
N GLU A 143 -10.61 -10.73 -4.12
CA GLU A 143 -11.12 -11.41 -5.32
C GLU A 143 -10.07 -12.28 -6.02
N SER A 144 -8.83 -11.80 -6.11
CA SER A 144 -7.75 -12.51 -6.82
C SER A 144 -7.00 -13.53 -5.97
N PHE A 145 -7.26 -13.63 -4.66
CA PHE A 145 -6.41 -14.43 -3.78
C PHE A 145 -6.51 -15.94 -4.05
N SER A 146 -7.68 -16.44 -4.45
CA SER A 146 -7.84 -17.85 -4.85
C SER A 146 -6.97 -18.21 -6.05
N GLU A 147 -6.89 -17.30 -7.05
CA GLU A 147 -6.01 -17.46 -8.20
C GLU A 147 -4.54 -17.46 -7.79
N CYS A 148 -4.15 -16.57 -6.87
CA CYS A 148 -2.79 -16.54 -6.32
C CYS A 148 -2.41 -17.90 -5.70
N LEU A 149 -3.26 -18.48 -4.85
CA LEU A 149 -2.99 -19.77 -4.20
C LEU A 149 -2.86 -20.93 -5.19
N ASN A 150 -3.59 -20.87 -6.31
CA ASN A 150 -3.48 -21.89 -7.37
C ASN A 150 -2.23 -21.72 -8.24
N ASN A 151 -1.55 -20.57 -8.18
CA ASN A 151 -0.41 -20.22 -9.03
C ASN A 151 0.91 -20.09 -8.26
N LEU A 152 1.01 -20.62 -7.04
CA LEU A 152 2.21 -20.43 -6.20
C LEU A 152 3.52 -20.88 -6.87
N GLU A 153 3.48 -21.83 -7.82
CA GLU A 153 4.66 -22.33 -8.54
C GLU A 153 4.94 -21.56 -9.84
N ASN A 154 3.98 -20.77 -10.33
CA ASN A 154 4.04 -20.04 -11.59
C ASN A 154 4.60 -18.63 -11.39
N LEU A 155 5.91 -18.56 -11.12
CA LEU A 155 6.58 -17.31 -10.79
C LEU A 155 7.03 -16.55 -12.04
N GLN A 156 6.81 -15.23 -12.01
CA GLN A 156 7.26 -14.30 -13.04
C GLN A 156 8.29 -13.34 -12.45
N LYS A 157 9.44 -13.22 -13.12
CA LYS A 157 10.46 -12.24 -12.74
C LYS A 157 10.03 -10.83 -13.10
N TYR A 158 10.61 -9.85 -12.42
CA TYR A 158 10.52 -8.45 -12.82
C TYR A 158 11.03 -8.25 -14.25
N GLY A 159 10.33 -7.40 -15.00
CA GLY A 159 10.93 -6.77 -16.17
C GLY A 159 11.84 -5.60 -15.76
N ASP A 160 12.66 -5.14 -16.70
CA ASP A 160 13.43 -3.90 -16.54
C ASP A 160 12.48 -2.71 -16.57
N SER A 161 12.10 -2.23 -15.38
CA SER A 161 11.26 -1.06 -15.22
C SER A 161 11.81 -0.19 -14.10
N LYS A 162 11.76 1.12 -14.32
CA LYS A 162 12.20 2.11 -13.33
C LYS A 162 11.37 1.95 -12.07
N SER A 163 12.01 1.53 -10.98
CA SER A 163 11.37 1.26 -9.69
C SER A 163 11.53 2.46 -8.76
N SER A 164 10.49 2.78 -7.98
CA SER A 164 10.54 3.71 -6.86
C SER A 164 10.41 2.93 -5.55
N PHE A 165 11.04 3.44 -4.49
CA PHE A 165 10.94 2.89 -3.14
C PHE A 165 10.59 4.02 -2.17
N HIS A 166 9.57 3.82 -1.34
CA HIS A 166 9.05 4.84 -0.44
C HIS A 166 8.96 4.32 1.00
N LEU A 167 9.45 5.11 1.95
CA LEU A 167 9.40 4.82 3.38
C LEU A 167 8.08 5.29 4.00
N LYS A 168 7.77 4.77 5.20
CA LYS A 168 6.58 5.15 5.96
C LYS A 168 6.48 6.67 6.26
N LYS A 169 7.64 7.32 6.43
CA LYS A 169 7.76 8.76 6.73
C LYS A 169 7.65 9.64 5.49
N ASP A 170 7.77 9.06 4.30
CA ASP A 170 7.79 9.82 3.06
C ASP A 170 6.36 10.26 2.73
N LEU A 171 6.24 11.52 2.31
CA LEU A 171 4.97 12.12 1.92
C LEU A 171 5.14 12.81 0.57
N PRO A 172 4.10 12.86 -0.27
CA PRO A 172 4.04 13.74 -1.43
C PRO A 172 4.53 15.14 -1.06
N ASN A 173 5.60 15.61 -1.72
CA ASN A 173 6.22 16.91 -1.43
C ASN A 173 6.49 17.19 0.06
N ASN A 174 6.91 16.17 0.83
CA ASN A 174 7.11 16.25 2.28
C ASN A 174 5.86 16.67 3.07
N GLY A 175 4.68 16.51 2.48
CA GLY A 175 3.39 16.91 3.06
C GLY A 175 3.07 18.40 2.88
N PHE A 176 3.86 19.15 2.12
CA PHE A 176 3.63 20.58 1.89
C PHE A 176 2.97 20.86 0.52
N LEU A 177 1.94 21.68 0.54
CA LEU A 177 1.37 22.30 -0.64
C LEU A 177 2.31 23.40 -1.14
N ASP A 178 2.50 23.45 -2.45
CA ASP A 178 3.21 24.53 -3.14
C ASP A 178 2.23 25.26 -4.06
N LEU A 179 2.00 26.54 -3.74
CA LEU A 179 1.07 27.39 -4.44
C LEU A 179 1.55 27.85 -5.82
N SER A 180 2.78 27.53 -6.25
CA SER A 180 3.22 27.80 -7.62
C SER A 180 2.63 26.82 -8.63
N TRP A 181 2.15 25.65 -8.17
CA TRP A 181 1.65 24.60 -9.04
C TRP A 181 0.37 25.00 -9.79
N LYS A 182 0.16 24.40 -10.98
CA LYS A 182 -1.13 24.43 -11.67
C LYS A 182 -2.21 23.72 -10.86
N ILE A 183 -3.47 24.10 -11.08
CA ILE A 183 -4.62 23.60 -10.32
C ILE A 183 -4.69 22.06 -10.32
N GLU A 184 -4.36 21.40 -11.44
CA GLU A 184 -4.43 19.94 -11.56
C GLU A 184 -3.39 19.23 -10.69
N LYS A 185 -2.24 19.87 -10.46
CA LYS A 185 -1.21 19.33 -9.55
C LYS A 185 -1.55 19.59 -8.09
N ILE A 186 -2.21 20.71 -7.79
CA ILE A 186 -2.76 21.00 -6.45
C ILE A 186 -3.85 19.98 -6.10
N ASP A 187 -4.82 19.76 -6.99
CA ASP A 187 -5.85 18.73 -6.83
C ASP A 187 -5.22 17.34 -6.63
N ARG A 188 -4.25 16.96 -7.47
CA ARG A 188 -3.54 15.69 -7.33
C ARG A 188 -2.80 15.55 -6.00
N PHE A 189 -2.19 16.62 -5.49
CA PHE A 189 -1.58 16.63 -4.17
C PHE A 189 -2.61 16.28 -3.09
N PHE A 190 -3.75 16.98 -3.04
CA PHE A 190 -4.80 16.70 -2.07
C PHE A 190 -5.39 15.30 -2.22
N ARG A 191 -5.69 14.86 -3.45
CA ARG A 191 -6.16 13.49 -3.71
C ARG A 191 -5.14 12.44 -3.29
N SER A 192 -3.84 12.69 -3.43
CA SER A 192 -2.80 11.77 -2.97
C SER A 192 -2.77 11.67 -1.43
N MET A 193 -3.02 12.77 -0.72
CA MET A 193 -3.01 12.82 0.75
C MET A 193 -4.32 12.32 1.40
N ALA A 194 -5.37 12.05 0.61
CA ALA A 194 -6.72 11.74 1.13
C ALA A 194 -6.77 10.55 2.12
N ALA A 195 -5.98 9.49 1.90
CA ALA A 195 -5.89 8.33 2.79
C ALA A 195 -5.28 8.64 4.17
N LEU A 196 -4.57 9.76 4.31
CA LEU A 196 -3.94 10.21 5.55
C LEU A 196 -4.79 11.23 6.32
N LYS A 197 -5.92 11.66 5.76
CA LYS A 197 -6.79 12.69 6.37
C LYS A 197 -7.20 12.28 7.79
N GLY A 198 -7.00 13.18 8.75
CA GLY A 198 -7.27 12.93 10.17
C GLY A 198 -6.12 12.24 10.93
N ILE A 199 -5.05 11.83 10.24
CA ILE A 199 -3.82 11.31 10.84
C ILE A 199 -2.67 12.30 10.56
N ILE A 200 -2.49 12.68 9.29
CA ILE A 200 -1.51 13.66 8.84
C ILE A 200 -2.21 14.61 7.86
N ASN A 201 -2.38 15.86 8.27
CA ASN A 201 -2.94 16.88 7.40
C ASN A 201 -1.85 17.46 6.48
N PRO A 202 -2.20 17.82 5.23
CA PRO A 202 -1.33 18.61 4.38
C PRO A 202 -0.97 19.95 5.04
N LYS A 203 0.20 20.49 4.73
CA LYS A 203 0.71 21.74 5.30
C LYS A 203 0.95 22.77 4.22
N ILE A 204 1.00 24.04 4.59
CA ILE A 204 1.42 25.14 3.73
C ILE A 204 2.36 26.05 4.51
N ASN A 205 3.39 26.56 3.83
CA ASN A 205 4.25 27.60 4.37
C ASN A 205 3.75 28.98 3.88
N LEU A 206 3.50 29.89 4.82
CA LEU A 206 3.13 31.27 4.55
C LEU A 206 3.97 32.18 5.45
N LEU A 207 4.74 33.09 4.85
CA LEU A 207 5.53 34.12 5.57
C LEU A 207 6.35 33.52 6.73
N ASN A 208 7.10 32.45 6.46
CA ASN A 208 7.94 31.72 7.41
C ASN A 208 7.19 30.96 8.52
N SER A 209 5.88 30.79 8.41
CA SER A 209 5.07 29.98 9.32
C SER A 209 4.44 28.78 8.60
N ASN A 210 4.35 27.64 9.28
CA ASN A 210 3.71 26.44 8.75
C ASN A 210 2.31 26.28 9.33
N TYR A 211 1.32 26.08 8.47
CA TYR A 211 -0.06 25.84 8.87
C TYR A 211 -0.55 24.51 8.31
N GLU A 212 -1.36 23.78 9.09
CA GLU A 212 -2.07 22.62 8.57
C GLU A 212 -3.30 23.08 7.80
N ILE A 213 -3.59 22.38 6.71
CA ILE A 213 -4.79 22.54 5.90
C ILE A 213 -5.81 21.52 6.40
N LEU A 214 -6.80 21.99 7.15
CA LEU A 214 -7.82 21.15 7.78
C LEU A 214 -8.92 20.77 6.78
N PHE A 215 -9.33 21.75 5.98
CA PHE A 215 -10.32 21.60 4.92
C PHE A 215 -9.87 22.37 3.68
N TYR A 216 -10.36 21.95 2.52
CA TYR A 216 -10.09 22.61 1.26
C TYR A 216 -11.30 22.49 0.34
N ASP A 217 -11.43 23.47 -0.55
CA ASP A 217 -12.38 23.52 -1.65
C ASP A 217 -11.61 23.91 -2.92
N LEU A 218 -11.79 23.15 -4.00
CA LEU A 218 -11.05 23.27 -5.27
C LEU A 218 -11.99 23.54 -6.45
N ASP A 219 -13.03 24.35 -6.23
CA ASP A 219 -13.90 24.86 -7.30
C ASP A 219 -13.18 25.96 -8.12
N VAL A 220 -13.91 27.04 -8.48
CA VAL A 220 -13.37 28.15 -9.29
C VAL A 220 -12.21 28.88 -8.59
N ASN A 221 -12.27 28.99 -7.26
CA ASN A 221 -11.18 29.50 -6.42
C ASN A 221 -10.77 28.42 -5.42
N ILE A 222 -9.48 28.29 -5.15
CA ILE A 222 -8.99 27.41 -4.09
C ILE A 222 -9.25 28.08 -2.75
N LYS A 223 -10.00 27.44 -1.85
CA LYS A 223 -10.14 27.88 -0.46
C LYS A 223 -9.48 26.87 0.47
N LEU A 224 -8.60 27.35 1.35
CA LEU A 224 -7.90 26.53 2.34
C LEU A 224 -8.25 27.01 3.75
N TYR A 225 -8.74 26.09 4.58
CA TYR A 225 -9.07 26.35 5.98
C TYR A 225 -7.90 25.91 6.85
N LEU A 226 -7.22 26.87 7.46
CA LEU A 226 -5.94 26.66 8.14
C LEU A 226 -6.09 26.43 9.65
N SER A 227 -5.11 25.77 10.25
CA SER A 227 -5.09 25.50 11.70
C SER A 227 -5.05 26.73 12.62
N ASN A 228 -4.81 27.92 12.07
CA ASN A 228 -4.87 29.19 12.78
C ASN A 228 -6.24 29.90 12.62
N ASN A 229 -7.27 29.18 12.20
CA ASN A 229 -8.62 29.67 11.93
C ASN A 229 -8.72 30.72 10.80
N LYS A 230 -7.67 30.87 9.97
CA LYS A 230 -7.74 31.71 8.76
C LYS A 230 -8.20 30.90 7.56
N ILE A 231 -8.84 31.60 6.62
CA ILE A 231 -9.19 31.08 5.30
C ILE A 231 -8.28 31.76 4.29
N LEU A 232 -7.55 30.97 3.51
CA LEU A 232 -6.77 31.45 2.38
C LEU A 232 -7.55 31.18 1.09
N GLU A 233 -7.92 32.23 0.36
CA GLU A 233 -8.56 32.14 -0.94
C GLU A 233 -7.55 32.50 -2.04
N ILE A 234 -7.36 31.59 -3.00
CA ILE A 234 -6.37 31.73 -4.07
C ILE A 234 -7.10 31.62 -5.40
N ARG A 235 -6.89 32.61 -6.26
CA ARG A 235 -7.33 32.58 -7.65
C ARG A 235 -6.20 32.00 -8.49
N LYS A 236 -6.51 30.95 -9.25
CA LYS A 236 -5.61 30.36 -10.24
C LYS A 236 -6.15 30.69 -11.62
N GLU A 237 -5.31 31.29 -12.45
CA GLU A 237 -5.61 31.38 -13.88
C GLU A 237 -5.48 29.97 -14.48
N ASN A 238 -6.45 29.57 -15.30
CA ASN A 238 -6.48 28.27 -15.98
C ASN A 238 -5.33 28.16 -17.01
#